data_AF-A0A518EMR1-F1
#
_entry.id   AF-A0A518EMR1-F1
#
_cell.length_a   1.000
_cell.length_b   1.000
_cell.length_c   1.000
_cell.angle_alpha   90.00
_cell.angle_beta   90.00
_cell.angle_gamma   90.00
#
_symmetry.space_group_name_H-M   'P 1'
#
loop_
_entity.id
_entity.type
_entity.pdbx_description
1 polymer ?
#
loop_
_entity_poly.entity_id
_entity_poly.type
_entity_poly.pdbx_seq_one_letter_code
_entity_poly.pdbx_strand_id
1 'polypeptide(L)'
;MTDLDLELDAIAAGDASAFGRWVAGAEHEIRLRLRSFAESVDTEVICQETLLRMWQVAPRVTRDGKGNSLLRLALRTAQNLAIDEVRRLRRKPVSMPLDETLDGDLGDVSSSPIDPLVQEAVAGCRDKLPAKPRAAMGARFDDGGARHDRELAARLGMTLNTFLKNIGRARKLLIECLERRGVRESDYLGDRA
;
A
#
# COMPACT_ATOMS: atom_id res chain seq x y z
N MET A 1 12.19 -1.59 16.62
CA MET A 1 11.35 -2.58 15.94
C MET A 1 10.14 -2.83 16.83
N THR A 2 8.94 -2.46 16.39
CA THR A 2 7.69 -2.73 17.11
C THR A 2 7.47 -4.25 17.15
N ASP A 3 6.97 -4.78 18.26
CA ASP A 3 6.55 -6.18 18.32
C ASP A 3 5.16 -6.31 17.69
N LEU A 4 5.12 -6.84 16.47
CA LEU A 4 3.89 -7.00 15.71
C LEU A 4 3.19 -8.33 16.02
N ASP A 5 3.80 -9.24 16.78
CA ASP A 5 3.17 -10.50 17.16
C ASP A 5 1.99 -10.29 18.11
N LEU A 6 1.91 -9.12 18.77
CA LEU A 6 0.79 -8.69 19.59
C LEU A 6 -0.55 -8.72 18.83
N GLU A 7 -0.53 -8.46 17.52
CA GLU A 7 -1.73 -8.45 16.69
C GLU A 7 -2.09 -9.84 16.15
N LEU A 8 -1.17 -10.83 16.23
CA LEU A 8 -1.27 -12.09 15.49
C LEU A 8 -2.53 -12.90 15.83
N ASP A 9 -2.88 -13.01 17.12
CA ASP A 9 -4.04 -13.82 17.55
C ASP A 9 -5.36 -13.19 17.07
N ALA A 10 -5.45 -11.85 17.09
CA ALA A 10 -6.61 -11.12 16.60
C ALA A 10 -6.73 -11.20 15.06
N ILE A 11 -5.60 -11.12 14.34
CA ILE A 11 -5.57 -11.33 12.89
C ILE A 11 -6.01 -12.75 12.54
N ALA A 12 -5.53 -13.75 13.27
CA ALA A 12 -5.92 -15.15 13.08
C ALA A 12 -7.42 -15.38 13.29
N ALA A 13 -8.05 -14.59 14.16
CA ALA A 13 -9.50 -14.57 14.38
C ALA A 13 -10.29 -13.75 13.33
N GLY A 14 -9.62 -13.13 12.36
CA GLY A 14 -10.26 -12.33 11.30
C GLY A 14 -10.52 -10.86 11.68
N ASP A 15 -9.83 -10.29 12.67
CA ASP A 15 -9.93 -8.87 12.98
C ASP A 15 -9.17 -8.01 11.95
N ALA A 16 -9.93 -7.39 11.05
CA ALA A 16 -9.39 -6.48 10.04
C ALA A 16 -8.71 -5.22 10.63
N SER A 17 -9.13 -4.76 11.80
CA SER A 17 -8.51 -3.62 12.47
C SER A 17 -7.15 -3.99 13.07
N ALA A 18 -7.03 -5.19 13.65
CA ALA A 18 -5.75 -5.74 14.08
C ALA A 18 -4.79 -5.90 12.90
N PHE A 19 -5.29 -6.41 11.77
CA PHE A 19 -4.49 -6.47 10.56
C PHE A 19 -4.05 -5.08 10.07
N GLY A 20 -4.94 -4.08 10.10
CA GLY A 20 -4.59 -2.71 9.75
C GLY A 20 -3.48 -2.11 10.64
N ARG A 21 -3.49 -2.40 11.95
CA ARG A 21 -2.41 -1.98 12.87
C ARG A 21 -1.10 -2.71 12.57
N TRP A 22 -1.16 -4.00 12.29
CA TRP A 22 -0.01 -4.80 11.87
C TRP A 22 0.59 -4.28 10.55
N VAL A 23 -0.23 -4.01 9.53
CA VAL A 23 0.19 -3.42 8.24
C VAL A 23 0.91 -2.10 8.47
N ALA A 24 0.34 -1.21 9.29
CA ALA A 24 0.96 0.09 9.57
C ALA A 24 2.37 -0.03 10.18
N GLY A 25 2.68 -1.13 10.89
CA GLY A 25 4.01 -1.42 11.41
C GLY A 25 4.91 -2.24 10.47
N ALA A 26 4.33 -3.08 9.61
CA ALA A 26 5.05 -3.99 8.73
C ALA A 26 5.42 -3.40 7.36
N GLU A 27 4.59 -2.50 6.82
CA GLU A 27 4.64 -2.05 5.43
C GLU A 27 6.01 -1.45 5.07
N HIS A 28 6.57 -0.62 5.95
CA HIS A 28 7.87 0.02 5.70
C HIS A 28 8.99 -1.01 5.52
N GLU A 29 9.07 -2.03 6.37
CA GLU A 29 10.08 -3.09 6.29
C GLU A 29 9.92 -3.93 5.01
N ILE A 30 8.67 -4.18 4.59
CA ILE A 30 8.36 -4.86 3.33
C ILE A 30 8.84 -4.01 2.14
N ARG A 31 8.54 -2.71 2.12
CA ARG A 31 8.99 -1.80 1.06
C ARG A 31 10.51 -1.67 1.02
N LEU A 32 11.17 -1.58 2.17
CA LEU A 32 12.64 -1.60 2.25
C LEU A 32 13.23 -2.88 1.66
N ARG A 33 12.60 -4.04 1.93
CA ARG A 33 13.01 -5.32 1.34
C ARG A 33 12.91 -5.34 -0.19
N LEU A 34 11.98 -4.57 -0.76
CA LEU A 34 11.73 -4.48 -2.19
C LEU A 34 12.58 -3.42 -2.91
N ARG A 35 13.32 -2.57 -2.18
CA ARG A 35 14.05 -1.42 -2.75
C ARG A 35 14.98 -1.79 -3.91
N SER A 36 15.68 -2.92 -3.84
CA SER A 36 16.59 -3.37 -4.90
C SER A 36 15.88 -3.87 -6.16
N PHE A 37 14.55 -4.04 -6.12
CA PHE A 37 13.74 -4.53 -7.24
C PHE A 37 12.97 -3.40 -7.93
N ALA A 38 13.00 -2.17 -7.40
CA ALA A 38 12.18 -1.04 -7.87
C ALA A 38 12.40 -0.68 -9.36
N GLU A 39 13.57 -0.97 -9.92
CA GLU A 39 13.86 -0.74 -11.34
C GLU A 39 13.31 -1.85 -12.26
N SER A 40 12.98 -3.02 -11.71
CA SER A 40 12.65 -4.23 -12.49
C SER A 40 11.22 -4.72 -12.31
N VAL A 41 10.53 -4.32 -11.25
CA VAL A 41 9.16 -4.76 -10.94
C VAL A 41 8.35 -3.62 -10.34
N ASP A 42 7.03 -3.72 -10.47
CA ASP A 42 6.13 -2.87 -9.70
C ASP A 42 6.12 -3.29 -8.23
N THR A 43 6.82 -2.53 -7.38
CA THR A 43 6.94 -2.83 -5.96
C THR A 43 5.65 -2.64 -5.18
N GLU A 44 4.72 -1.82 -5.65
CA GLU A 44 3.42 -1.62 -4.99
C GLU A 44 2.59 -2.90 -5.13
N VAL A 45 2.52 -3.46 -6.33
CA VAL A 45 1.83 -4.73 -6.61
C VAL A 45 2.38 -5.85 -5.73
N ILE A 46 3.72 -5.98 -5.65
CA ILE A 46 4.35 -7.01 -4.82
C ILE A 46 4.07 -6.78 -3.33
N CYS A 47 4.07 -5.53 -2.86
CA CYS A 47 3.74 -5.19 -1.49
C CYS A 47 2.30 -5.58 -1.16
N GLN A 48 1.34 -5.17 -1.98
CA GLN A 48 -0.08 -5.47 -1.78
C GLN A 48 -0.37 -6.98 -1.82
N GLU A 49 0.19 -7.70 -2.79
CA GLU A 49 0.08 -9.17 -2.88
C GLU A 49 0.69 -9.85 -1.64
N THR A 50 1.81 -9.32 -1.13
CA THR A 50 2.40 -9.83 0.13
C THR A 50 1.43 -9.65 1.29
N LEU A 51 0.86 -8.46 1.46
CA LEU A 51 -0.10 -8.18 2.53
C LEU A 51 -1.32 -9.08 2.42
N LEU A 52 -1.87 -9.26 1.22
CA LEU A 52 -3.01 -10.16 0.99
C LEU A 52 -2.69 -11.60 1.40
N ARG A 53 -1.52 -12.12 1.05
CA ARG A 53 -1.07 -13.45 1.48
C ARG A 53 -0.89 -13.55 2.99
N MET A 54 -0.42 -12.49 3.64
CA MET A 54 -0.26 -12.48 5.10
C MET A 54 -1.61 -12.55 5.82
N TRP A 55 -2.63 -11.86 5.33
CA TRP A 55 -4.00 -12.00 5.83
C TRP A 55 -4.49 -13.45 5.73
N GLN A 56 -4.29 -14.10 4.57
CA GLN A 56 -4.76 -15.47 4.33
C GLN A 56 -3.99 -16.53 5.14
N VAL A 57 -2.70 -16.33 5.38
CA VAL A 57 -1.85 -17.33 6.06
C VAL A 57 -1.82 -17.14 7.57
N ALA A 58 -2.17 -15.95 8.08
CA ALA A 58 -2.08 -15.62 9.51
C ALA A 58 -2.70 -16.67 10.45
N PRO A 59 -3.87 -17.28 10.17
CA PRO A 59 -4.44 -18.33 11.02
C PRO A 59 -3.56 -19.59 11.18
N ARG A 60 -2.59 -19.78 10.28
CA ARG A 60 -1.65 -20.93 10.26
C ARG A 60 -0.28 -20.58 10.85
N VAL A 61 -0.04 -19.34 11.23
CA VAL A 61 1.26 -18.90 11.76
C VAL A 61 1.30 -19.07 13.27
N THR A 62 2.33 -19.75 13.76
CA THR A 62 2.58 -19.93 15.20
C THR A 62 3.78 -19.09 15.62
N ARG A 63 3.71 -18.48 16.82
CA ARG A 63 4.84 -17.77 17.42
C ARG A 63 5.96 -18.76 17.73
N ASP A 64 7.15 -18.48 17.20
CA ASP A 64 8.35 -19.32 17.39
C ASP A 64 9.29 -18.81 18.50
N GLY A 65 8.83 -17.82 19.29
CA GLY A 65 9.59 -17.18 20.37
C GLY A 65 10.65 -16.18 19.88
N LYS A 66 10.85 -16.01 18.56
CA LYS A 66 11.83 -15.06 18.01
C LYS A 66 11.21 -13.68 17.70
N GLY A 67 9.93 -13.47 18.04
CA GLY A 67 9.14 -12.25 17.79
C GLY A 67 8.85 -11.99 16.31
N ASN A 68 7.89 -11.15 15.96
CA ASN A 68 7.60 -10.77 14.57
C ASN A 68 7.49 -11.96 13.58
N SER A 69 6.88 -13.08 13.99
CA SER A 69 6.77 -14.30 13.18
C SER A 69 6.08 -14.05 11.83
N LEU A 70 4.96 -13.33 11.82
CA LEU A 70 4.23 -13.00 10.58
C LEU A 70 5.02 -12.01 9.70
N LEU A 71 5.70 -11.03 10.30
CA LEU A 71 6.53 -10.08 9.57
C LEU A 71 7.72 -10.77 8.89
N ARG A 72 8.44 -11.67 9.58
CA ARG A 72 9.53 -12.43 8.94
C ARG A 72 9.03 -13.25 7.75
N LEU A 73 7.86 -13.85 7.86
CA LEU A 73 7.22 -14.55 6.75
C LEU A 73 6.90 -13.59 5.60
N ALA A 74 6.38 -12.39 5.91
CA ALA A 74 6.09 -11.35 4.94
C ALA A 74 7.35 -10.92 4.16
N LEU A 75 8.46 -10.64 4.86
CA LEU A 75 9.73 -10.24 4.24
C LEU A 75 10.27 -11.31 3.29
N ARG A 76 10.17 -12.59 3.67
CA ARG A 76 10.55 -13.70 2.79
C ARG A 76 9.60 -13.82 1.59
N THR A 77 8.31 -13.62 1.80
CA THR A 77 7.27 -13.71 0.77
C THR A 77 7.44 -12.60 -0.28
N ALA A 78 7.62 -11.36 0.15
CA ALA A 78 7.88 -10.20 -0.70
C ALA A 78 9.11 -10.41 -1.60
N GLN A 79 10.20 -10.91 -1.02
CA GLN A 79 11.41 -11.20 -1.79
C GLN A 79 11.19 -12.29 -2.83
N ASN A 80 10.52 -13.38 -2.47
CA ASN A 80 10.25 -14.48 -3.40
C ASN A 80 9.35 -14.02 -4.56
N LEU A 81 8.28 -13.28 -4.23
CA LEU A 81 7.39 -12.68 -5.23
C LEU A 81 8.16 -11.77 -6.20
N ALA A 82 9.03 -10.89 -5.69
CA ALA A 82 9.84 -10.02 -6.53
C ALA A 82 10.80 -10.81 -7.43
N ILE A 83 11.47 -11.84 -6.91
CA ILE A 83 12.35 -12.71 -7.69
C ILE A 83 11.58 -13.42 -8.81
N ASP A 84 10.41 -13.97 -8.48
CA ASP A 84 9.57 -14.68 -9.45
C ASP A 84 9.04 -13.73 -10.52
N GLU A 85 8.69 -12.51 -10.16
CA GLU A 85 8.25 -11.48 -11.11
C GLU A 85 9.39 -11.05 -12.05
N VAL A 86 10.60 -10.81 -11.52
CA VAL A 86 11.79 -10.55 -12.35
C VAL A 86 12.04 -11.70 -13.33
N ARG A 87 11.92 -12.95 -12.86
CA ARG A 87 12.08 -14.13 -13.72
C ARG A 87 10.99 -14.21 -14.78
N ARG A 88 9.74 -13.89 -14.43
CA ARG A 88 8.61 -13.85 -15.35
C ARG A 88 8.83 -12.82 -16.46
N LEU A 89 9.23 -11.61 -16.09
CA LEU A 89 9.52 -10.52 -17.03
C LEU A 89 10.71 -10.84 -17.94
N ARG A 90 11.76 -11.50 -17.42
CA ARG A 90 12.90 -11.96 -18.23
C ARG A 90 12.56 -13.12 -19.18
N ARG A 91 11.61 -13.99 -18.81
CA ARG A 91 11.19 -15.16 -19.59
C ARG A 91 10.22 -14.82 -20.71
N LYS A 92 9.47 -13.71 -20.61
CA LYS A 92 8.78 -13.14 -21.76
C LYS A 92 9.86 -12.66 -22.73
N PRO A 93 10.06 -13.32 -23.89
CA PRO A 93 10.99 -12.80 -24.88
C PRO A 93 10.43 -11.45 -25.31
N VAL A 94 11.27 -10.40 -25.30
CA VAL A 94 11.01 -9.21 -26.09
C VAL A 94 11.00 -9.69 -27.55
N SER A 95 9.81 -9.92 -28.11
CA SER A 95 9.69 -10.29 -29.51
C SER A 95 9.99 -9.05 -30.36
N MET A 96 11.17 -9.07 -30.96
CA MET A 96 11.61 -8.34 -32.17
C MET A 96 11.84 -6.82 -32.08
N PRO A 97 12.87 -6.30 -32.78
CA PRO A 97 13.12 -4.87 -32.90
C PRO A 97 12.09 -4.26 -33.86
N LEU A 98 11.39 -3.22 -33.41
CA LEU A 98 10.55 -2.42 -34.29
C LEU A 98 11.43 -1.34 -34.92
N ASP A 99 11.93 -1.65 -36.11
CA ASP A 99 12.49 -0.65 -37.00
C ASP A 99 11.36 0.26 -37.53
N GLU A 100 11.76 1.47 -37.89
CA GLU A 100 11.02 2.65 -38.30
C GLU A 100 9.62 2.46 -38.94
N THR A 101 8.69 3.32 -38.48
CA THR A 101 7.41 3.72 -39.11
C THR A 101 6.27 2.68 -39.21
N LEU A 102 5.25 2.84 -38.36
CA LEU A 102 3.87 3.27 -38.71
C LEU A 102 2.91 2.96 -37.56
N ASP A 103 1.97 3.88 -37.38
CA ASP A 103 0.89 3.91 -36.40
C ASP A 103 0.18 2.56 -36.21
N GLY A 104 0.11 2.09 -34.95
CA GLY A 104 -0.52 0.83 -34.61
C GLY A 104 -0.66 0.66 -33.11
N ASP A 105 -1.66 1.33 -32.55
CA ASP A 105 -2.38 1.05 -31.30
C ASP A 105 -1.69 0.05 -30.35
N LEU A 106 -0.80 0.60 -29.51
CA LEU A 106 -0.31 -0.10 -28.33
C LEU A 106 -1.54 -0.34 -27.45
N GLY A 107 -2.01 -1.59 -27.42
CA GLY A 107 -3.02 -2.05 -26.48
C GLY A 107 -2.61 -1.70 -25.06
N ASP A 108 -3.11 -0.56 -24.61
CA ASP A 108 -3.05 -0.02 -23.26
C ASP A 108 -3.43 -1.16 -22.32
N VAL A 109 -2.51 -1.57 -21.45
CA VAL A 109 -2.91 -2.28 -20.22
C VAL A 109 -3.55 -1.21 -19.36
N SER A 110 -4.74 -0.80 -19.76
CA SER A 110 -5.57 0.13 -19.04
C SER A 110 -5.88 -0.60 -17.74
N SER A 111 -5.16 -0.25 -16.67
CA SER A 111 -5.81 -0.15 -15.37
C SER A 111 -7.12 0.55 -15.66
N SER A 112 -8.27 -0.13 -15.52
CA SER A 112 -9.56 0.45 -15.87
C SER A 112 -9.54 1.91 -15.41
N PRO A 113 -9.68 2.88 -16.33
CA PRO A 113 -9.48 4.27 -15.99
C PRO A 113 -10.33 4.55 -14.75
N ILE A 114 -9.69 4.87 -13.63
CA ILE A 114 -10.44 5.31 -12.45
C ILE A 114 -11.31 6.43 -12.97
N ASP A 115 -12.62 6.28 -12.80
CA ASP A 115 -13.63 7.19 -13.32
C ASP A 115 -13.13 8.64 -13.13
N PRO A 116 -12.97 9.42 -14.23
CA PRO A 116 -12.47 10.79 -14.16
C PRO A 116 -13.21 11.64 -13.12
N LEU A 117 -14.50 11.38 -12.92
CA LEU A 117 -15.33 12.04 -11.91
C LEU A 117 -14.87 11.71 -10.48
N VAL A 118 -14.45 10.48 -10.24
CA VAL A 118 -13.89 10.04 -8.95
C VAL A 118 -12.53 10.67 -8.71
N GLN A 119 -11.68 10.71 -9.74
CA GLN A 119 -10.38 11.37 -9.64
C GLN A 119 -10.53 12.84 -9.25
N GLU A 120 -11.44 13.56 -9.93
CA GLU A 120 -11.75 14.96 -9.63
C GLU A 120 -12.34 15.12 -8.22
N ALA A 121 -13.25 14.22 -7.81
CA ALA A 121 -13.82 14.23 -6.47
C ALA A 121 -12.76 14.03 -5.38
N VAL A 122 -11.83 13.09 -5.58
CA VAL A 122 -10.70 12.83 -4.66
C VAL A 122 -9.78 14.05 -4.57
N ALA A 123 -9.37 14.61 -5.71
CA ALA A 123 -8.54 15.82 -5.74
C ALA A 123 -9.23 16.98 -5.01
N GLY A 124 -10.48 17.26 -5.37
CA GLY A 124 -11.28 18.32 -4.74
C GLY A 124 -11.68 18.05 -3.28
N CYS A 125 -11.52 16.83 -2.76
CA CYS A 125 -11.65 16.53 -1.33
C CYS A 125 -10.32 16.71 -0.60
N ARG A 126 -9.19 16.32 -1.21
CA ARG A 126 -7.85 16.59 -0.68
C ARG A 126 -7.59 18.08 -0.52
N ASP A 127 -8.07 18.90 -1.46
CA ASP A 127 -7.96 20.36 -1.41
C ASP A 127 -8.83 21.00 -0.33
N LYS A 128 -9.81 20.30 0.24
CA LYS A 128 -10.63 20.80 1.35
C LYS A 128 -10.10 20.43 2.73
N LEU A 129 -9.06 19.60 2.81
CA LEU A 129 -8.49 19.18 4.09
C LEU A 129 -7.87 20.37 4.87
N PRO A 130 -7.91 20.38 6.21
CA PRO A 130 -7.15 21.37 6.97
C PRO A 130 -5.64 21.23 6.71
N ALA A 131 -4.89 22.32 6.82
CA ALA A 131 -3.48 22.38 6.40
C ALA A 131 -2.59 21.27 6.98
N LYS A 132 -2.67 21.00 8.29
CA LYS A 132 -1.86 19.97 8.95
C LYS A 132 -2.22 18.53 8.51
N PRO A 133 -3.51 18.10 8.54
CA PRO A 133 -3.96 16.85 7.91
C PRO A 133 -3.54 16.70 6.45
N ARG A 134 -3.70 17.74 5.62
CA ARG A 134 -3.31 17.71 4.20
C ARG A 134 -1.80 17.47 4.05
N ALA A 135 -0.99 18.21 4.79
CA ALA A 135 0.47 18.09 4.74
C ALA A 135 0.95 16.70 5.19
N ALA A 136 0.39 16.16 6.28
CA ALA A 136 0.75 14.82 6.76
C ALA A 136 0.41 13.74 5.73
N MET A 137 -0.80 13.80 5.17
CA MET A 137 -1.27 12.83 4.19
C MET A 137 -0.53 12.94 2.85
N GLY A 138 -0.29 14.17 2.38
CA GLY A 138 0.54 14.42 1.19
C GLY A 138 1.95 13.86 1.36
N ALA A 139 2.63 14.17 2.46
CA ALA A 139 3.96 13.65 2.73
C ALA A 139 4.04 12.12 2.75
N ARG A 140 2.98 11.43 3.19
CA ARG A 140 2.93 9.96 3.15
C ARG A 140 2.69 9.41 1.75
N PHE A 141 1.82 10.05 0.96
CA PHE A 141 1.54 9.63 -0.42
C PHE A 141 2.71 9.92 -1.35
N ASP A 142 3.30 11.12 -1.28
CA ASP A 142 4.40 11.54 -2.14
C ASP A 142 5.67 10.71 -1.85
N ASP A 143 5.81 10.19 -0.63
CA ASP A 143 6.92 9.33 -0.22
C ASP A 143 6.76 7.87 -0.69
N GLY A 144 5.55 7.42 -1.04
CA GLY A 144 5.28 6.04 -1.44
C GLY A 144 5.67 4.98 -0.39
N GLY A 145 5.74 5.37 0.90
CA GLY A 145 6.15 4.51 2.01
C GLY A 145 7.64 4.20 2.10
N ALA A 146 8.50 4.96 1.41
CA ALA A 146 9.95 4.79 1.41
C ALA A 146 10.60 5.08 2.78
N ARG A 147 10.01 5.96 3.60
CA ARG A 147 10.52 6.38 4.92
C ARG A 147 9.53 6.07 6.03
N HIS A 148 10.04 5.94 7.25
CA HIS A 148 9.20 5.74 8.43
C HIS A 148 8.40 7.01 8.74
N ASP A 149 7.15 6.85 9.21
CA ASP A 149 6.29 7.96 9.67
C ASP A 149 6.98 8.91 10.68
N ARG A 150 7.98 8.44 11.44
CA ARG A 150 8.75 9.28 12.38
C ARG A 150 9.61 10.30 11.63
N GLU A 151 10.22 9.91 10.52
CA GLU A 151 11.03 10.80 9.68
C GLU A 151 10.15 11.80 8.93
N LEU A 152 9.01 11.34 8.40
CA LEU A 152 8.03 12.22 7.76
C LEU A 152 7.48 13.25 8.76
N ALA A 153 7.16 12.83 9.97
CA ALA A 153 6.73 13.71 11.05
C ALA A 153 7.80 14.76 11.41
N ALA A 154 9.06 14.34 11.54
CA ALA A 154 10.18 15.23 11.84
C ALA A 154 10.38 16.30 10.76
N ARG A 155 10.28 15.92 9.47
CA ARG A 155 10.38 16.85 8.34
C ARG A 155 9.28 17.91 8.33
N LEU A 156 8.08 17.55 8.79
CA LEU A 156 6.96 18.48 8.93
C LEU A 156 6.96 19.23 10.27
N GLY A 157 8.02 19.11 11.08
CA GLY A 157 8.13 19.79 12.37
C GLY A 157 7.09 19.36 13.41
N MET A 158 6.65 18.10 13.37
CA MET A 158 5.66 17.57 14.32
C MET A 158 6.09 16.22 14.93
N THR A 159 5.50 15.87 16.08
CA THR A 159 5.74 14.57 16.71
C THR A 159 5.05 13.44 15.93
N LEU A 160 5.58 12.21 16.02
CA LEU A 160 4.98 11.02 15.39
C LEU A 160 3.50 10.86 15.75
N ASN A 161 3.14 11.04 17.03
CA ASN A 161 1.75 10.94 17.47
C ASN A 161 0.85 12.01 16.81
N THR A 162 1.37 13.23 16.66
CA THR A 162 0.63 14.32 15.99
C THR A 162 0.45 14.02 14.50
N PHE A 163 1.48 13.48 13.86
CA PHE A 163 1.43 13.04 12.47
C PHE A 163 0.36 11.97 12.26
N LEU A 164 0.39 10.89 13.04
CA LEU A 164 -0.61 9.81 12.94
C LEU A 164 -2.04 10.30 13.23
N LYS A 165 -2.23 11.21 14.20
CA LYS A 165 -3.53 11.84 14.44
C LYS A 165 -3.99 12.68 13.24
N ASN A 166 -3.08 13.39 12.58
CA ASN A 166 -3.40 14.15 11.38
C ASN A 166 -3.76 13.24 10.20
N ILE A 167 -3.08 12.09 10.03
CA ILE A 167 -3.44 11.06 9.04
C ILE A 167 -4.85 10.51 9.31
N GLY A 168 -5.14 10.10 10.54
CA GLY A 168 -6.46 9.59 10.91
C GLY A 168 -7.57 10.62 10.67
N ARG A 169 -7.34 11.88 11.04
CA ARG A 169 -8.27 12.99 10.76
C ARG A 169 -8.44 13.23 9.26
N ALA A 170 -7.36 13.23 8.49
CA ALA A 170 -7.42 13.40 7.04
C ALA A 170 -8.29 12.31 6.39
N ARG A 171 -8.10 11.04 6.79
CA ARG A 171 -8.88 9.92 6.27
C ARG A 171 -10.38 10.08 6.56
N LYS A 172 -10.74 10.41 7.81
CA LYS A 172 -12.15 10.64 8.19
C LYS A 172 -12.78 11.77 7.36
N LEU A 173 -12.08 12.89 7.22
CA LEU A 173 -12.57 14.04 6.46
C LEU A 173 -12.69 13.75 4.95
N LEU A 174 -11.78 12.94 4.40
CA LEU A 174 -11.88 12.51 3.00
C LEU A 174 -13.11 11.63 2.77
N ILE A 175 -13.34 10.63 3.64
CA ILE A 175 -14.52 9.77 3.57
C ILE A 175 -15.80 10.60 3.62
N GLU A 176 -15.95 11.45 4.64
CA GLU A 176 -17.12 12.32 4.79
C GLU A 176 -17.31 13.28 3.59
N CYS A 177 -16.22 13.70 2.96
CA CYS A 177 -16.25 14.59 1.80
C CYS A 177 -16.66 13.85 0.52
N LEU A 178 -16.19 12.61 0.33
CA LEU A 178 -16.51 11.77 -0.82
C LEU A 178 -17.96 11.28 -0.74
N GLU A 179 -18.43 10.88 0.44
CA GLU A 179 -19.83 10.50 0.68
C GLU A 179 -20.80 11.64 0.33
N ARG A 180 -20.47 12.88 0.71
CA ARG A 180 -21.25 14.07 0.35
C ARG A 180 -21.29 14.35 -1.16
N ARG A 181 -20.33 13.81 -1.91
CA ARG A 181 -20.25 13.90 -3.38
C ARG A 181 -20.85 12.68 -4.08
N GLY A 182 -21.48 11.77 -3.34
CA GLY A 182 -22.11 10.57 -3.89
C GLY A 182 -21.13 9.44 -4.23
N VAL A 183 -19.85 9.59 -3.89
CA VAL A 183 -18.83 8.54 -4.07
C VAL A 183 -18.82 7.70 -2.79
N ARG A 184 -19.40 6.50 -2.83
CA ARG A 184 -19.40 5.58 -1.67
C ARG A 184 -18.27 4.59 -1.80
N GLU A 185 -17.61 4.29 -0.69
CA GLU A 185 -16.53 3.29 -0.64
C GLU A 185 -16.99 1.91 -1.14
N SER A 186 -18.26 1.55 -0.89
CA SER A 186 -18.88 0.30 -1.34
C SER A 186 -18.93 0.15 -2.86
N ASP A 187 -19.08 1.26 -3.59
CA ASP A 187 -19.23 1.25 -5.05
C ASP A 187 -17.91 0.85 -5.76
N TYR A 188 -16.78 0.91 -5.04
CA TYR A 188 -15.44 0.62 -5.58
C TYR A 188 -14.74 -0.57 -4.91
N LEU A 189 -15.22 -1.05 -3.76
CA LEU A 189 -14.58 -2.17 -3.06
C LEU A 189 -15.10 -3.56 -3.48
N GLY A 190 -16.11 -3.64 -4.34
CA GLY A 190 -16.81 -4.89 -4.64
C GLY A 190 -17.57 -5.38 -3.41
N ASP A 191 -18.79 -5.91 -3.59
CA ASP A 191 -19.56 -6.44 -2.48
C ASP A 191 -18.74 -7.51 -1.74
N ARG A 192 -18.34 -7.20 -0.50
CA ARG A 192 -17.76 -8.17 0.43
C ARG A 192 -18.89 -9.10 0.86
N ALA A 193 -19.11 -10.16 0.09
CA ALA A 193 -19.84 -11.35 0.52
C ALA A 193 -18.89 -12.30 1.27
#